data_AF-A0A3P7GE28-F1
#
_entry.id   AF-A0A3P7GE28-F1
#
_cell.length_a   1.000
_cell.length_b   1.000
_cell.length_c   1.000
_cell.angle_alpha   90.00
_cell.angle_beta   90.00
_cell.angle_gamma   90.00
#
_symmetry.space_group_name_H-M   'P 1'
#
loop_
_entity.id
_entity.type
_entity.pdbx_description
1 polymer ?
#
loop_
_entity_poly.entity_id
_entity_poly.type
_entity_poly.pdbx_seq_one_letter_code
_entity_poly.pdbx_strand_id
1 'polypeptide(L)'
;MLTSTNVAYCVTLCALATLDRGELRSRVLNSPTFRLILEAEAECRDIITAFYSANYAACLDALGRIKNFLRLDIFLADHVEALYERIRMKAMCQYFVPYVCADLKLMAAVFRTGVTDLENELAELIRKGHIKGRIDSEKQLLCSLKVDPRYQTFSNTLNIIDQCHQRLQAAILRSNLIRRGYTRGWH
;
A
#
# COMPACT_ATOMS: atom_id res chain seq x y z
N MET A 1 -3.00 13.25 28.87
CA MET A 1 -3.09 11.83 29.25
C MET A 1 -3.62 11.07 28.05
N LEU A 2 -2.97 9.98 27.64
CA LEU A 2 -3.53 9.08 26.62
C LEU A 2 -4.77 8.40 27.23
N THR A 3 -5.95 8.71 26.73
CA THR A 3 -7.19 8.00 27.08
C THR A 3 -7.26 6.68 26.33
N SER A 4 -7.99 5.69 26.87
CA SER A 4 -8.22 4.41 26.19
C SER A 4 -8.84 4.58 24.80
N THR A 5 -9.64 5.64 24.61
CA THR A 5 -10.21 6.07 23.34
C THR A 5 -9.13 6.47 22.32
N ASN A 6 -8.16 7.31 22.69
CA ASN A 6 -7.09 7.72 21.77
C ASN A 6 -6.22 6.53 21.35
N VAL A 7 -5.98 5.59 22.27
CA VAL A 7 -5.29 4.32 21.97
C VAL A 7 -6.07 3.52 20.95
N ALA A 8 -7.39 3.41 21.08
CA ALA A 8 -8.24 2.68 20.13
C ALA A 8 -8.13 3.28 18.71
N TYR A 9 -8.24 4.60 18.57
CA TYR A 9 -8.10 5.29 17.27
C TYR A 9 -6.71 5.13 16.65
N CYS A 10 -5.65 5.29 17.44
CA CYS A 10 -4.28 5.09 16.97
C CYS A 10 -4.07 3.65 16.48
N VAL A 11 -4.52 2.67 17.26
CA VAL A 11 -4.38 1.26 16.89
C VAL A 11 -5.19 0.95 15.64
N THR A 12 -6.43 1.41 15.53
CA THR A 12 -7.27 1.13 14.36
C THR A 12 -6.67 1.70 13.08
N LEU A 13 -6.24 2.96 13.07
CA LEU A 13 -5.62 3.59 11.90
C LEU A 13 -4.29 2.94 11.51
N CYS A 14 -3.41 2.68 12.50
CA CYS A 14 -2.14 2.02 12.25
C CYS A 14 -2.33 0.58 11.76
N ALA A 15 -3.32 -0.15 12.32
CA ALA A 15 -3.67 -1.49 11.88
C ALA A 15 -4.19 -1.49 10.44
N LEU A 16 -5.11 -0.58 10.09
CA LEU A 16 -5.66 -0.46 8.74
C LEU A 16 -4.56 -0.10 7.72
N ALA A 17 -3.65 0.82 8.07
CA ALA A 17 -2.57 1.22 7.18
C ALA A 17 -1.55 0.09 6.98
N THR A 18 -1.19 -0.64 8.04
CA THR A 18 -0.01 -1.53 8.03
C THR A 18 -0.37 -3.00 7.83
N LEU A 19 -1.38 -3.52 8.54
CA LEU A 19 -1.66 -4.95 8.60
C LEU A 19 -2.46 -5.46 7.40
N ASP A 20 -2.04 -6.61 6.86
CA ASP A 20 -2.78 -7.26 5.78
C ASP A 20 -4.06 -7.93 6.28
N ARG A 21 -4.97 -8.30 5.35
CA ARG A 21 -6.29 -8.84 5.69
C ARG A 21 -6.22 -10.05 6.64
N GLY A 22 -5.22 -10.92 6.47
CA GLY A 22 -4.99 -12.06 7.37
C GLY A 22 -4.50 -11.65 8.75
N GLU A 23 -3.60 -10.68 8.83
CA GLU A 23 -3.06 -10.16 10.10
C GLU A 23 -4.09 -9.34 10.87
N LEU A 24 -4.93 -8.58 10.17
CA LEU A 24 -6.04 -7.84 10.77
C LEU A 24 -6.99 -8.80 11.50
N ARG A 25 -7.26 -9.97 10.91
CA ARG A 25 -8.07 -11.00 11.56
C ARG A 25 -7.37 -11.60 12.78
N SER A 26 -6.12 -12.02 12.65
CA SER A 26 -5.43 -12.74 13.72
C SER A 26 -5.04 -11.85 14.89
N ARG A 27 -4.53 -10.64 14.62
CA ARG A 27 -3.96 -9.74 15.64
C ARG A 27 -4.99 -8.78 16.23
N VAL A 28 -6.02 -8.41 15.49
CA VAL A 28 -7.01 -7.41 15.94
C VAL A 28 -8.34 -8.07 16.26
N LEU A 29 -8.98 -8.73 15.29
CA LEU A 29 -10.33 -9.30 15.49
C LEU A 29 -10.36 -10.51 16.43
N ASN A 30 -9.33 -11.36 16.40
CA ASN A 30 -9.24 -12.55 17.24
C ASN A 30 -8.52 -12.31 18.59
N SER A 31 -7.96 -11.11 18.81
CA SER A 31 -7.24 -10.82 20.05
C SER A 31 -8.23 -10.41 21.16
N PRO A 32 -8.29 -11.13 22.30
CA PRO A 32 -9.25 -10.83 23.37
C PRO A 32 -9.00 -9.45 23.99
N THR A 33 -7.73 -9.03 24.09
CA THR A 33 -7.35 -7.73 24.65
C THR A 33 -7.86 -6.57 23.79
N PHE A 34 -7.70 -6.67 22.47
CA PHE A 34 -8.17 -5.62 21.56
C PHE A 34 -9.68 -5.62 21.40
N ARG A 35 -10.32 -6.79 21.51
CA ARG A 35 -11.78 -6.87 21.45
C ARG A 35 -12.44 -6.05 22.54
N LEU A 36 -11.90 -6.08 23.76
CA LEU A 36 -12.41 -5.30 24.90
C LEU A 36 -12.26 -3.78 24.69
N ILE A 37 -11.16 -3.36 24.06
CA ILE A 37 -10.93 -1.94 23.70
C ILE A 37 -11.87 -1.51 22.56
N LEU A 38 -12.11 -2.37 21.57
CA LEU A 38 -13.02 -2.12 20.46
C LEU A 38 -14.50 -2.16 20.87
N GLU A 39 -14.83 -2.88 21.94
CA GLU A 39 -16.18 -2.86 22.53
C GLU A 39 -16.50 -1.52 23.19
N ALA A 40 -15.50 -0.82 23.72
CA ALA A 40 -15.68 0.51 24.28
C ALA A 40 -15.96 1.57 23.20
N GLU A 41 -15.38 1.43 22.00
CA GLU A 41 -15.49 2.37 20.89
C GLU A 41 -16.09 1.70 19.65
N ALA A 42 -17.43 1.69 19.56
CA ALA A 42 -18.16 1.00 18.49
C ALA A 42 -17.78 1.47 17.07
N GLU A 43 -17.45 2.76 16.89
CA GLU A 43 -17.05 3.29 15.58
C GLU A 43 -15.76 2.64 15.04
N CYS A 44 -14.76 2.46 15.92
CA CYS A 44 -13.50 1.80 15.58
C CYS A 44 -13.72 0.36 15.11
N ARG A 45 -14.60 -0.37 15.80
CA ARG A 45 -14.96 -1.74 15.45
C ARG A 45 -15.66 -1.80 14.09
N ASP A 46 -16.58 -0.89 13.84
CA ASP A 46 -17.37 -0.86 12.62
C ASP A 46 -16.48 -0.53 11.41
N ILE A 47 -15.50 0.38 11.54
CA ILE A 47 -14.49 0.68 10.51
C ILE A 47 -13.65 -0.57 10.18
N ILE A 48 -13.10 -1.25 11.19
CA ILE A 48 -12.27 -2.45 10.98
C ILE A 48 -13.08 -3.55 10.30
N THR A 49 -14.34 -3.73 10.73
CA THR A 49 -15.23 -4.76 10.18
C THR A 49 -15.64 -4.44 8.75
N ALA A 50 -15.93 -3.17 8.44
CA ALA A 50 -16.22 -2.71 7.08
C ALA A 50 -15.02 -2.91 6.15
N PHE A 51 -13.81 -2.59 6.61
CA PHE A 51 -12.58 -2.83 5.85
C PHE A 51 -12.33 -4.33 5.60
N TYR A 52 -12.49 -5.16 6.63
CA TYR A 52 -12.29 -6.61 6.53
C TYR A 52 -13.31 -7.29 5.59
N SER A 53 -14.56 -6.81 5.57
CA SER A 53 -15.62 -7.28 4.68
C SER A 53 -15.54 -6.70 3.26
N ALA A 54 -14.52 -5.89 2.96
CA ALA A 54 -14.33 -5.19 1.68
C ALA A 54 -15.45 -4.19 1.34
N ASN A 55 -16.21 -3.73 2.34
CA ASN A 55 -17.15 -2.63 2.18
C ASN A 55 -16.44 -1.29 2.37
N TYR A 56 -15.66 -0.90 1.35
CA TYR A 56 -14.83 0.30 1.41
C TYR A 56 -15.63 1.60 1.46
N ALA A 57 -16.83 1.64 0.87
CA ALA A 57 -17.70 2.82 0.94
C ALA A 57 -18.08 3.15 2.39
N ALA A 58 -18.60 2.17 3.14
CA ALA A 58 -18.96 2.36 4.54
C ALA A 58 -17.73 2.68 5.41
N CYS A 59 -16.59 2.05 5.13
CA CYS A 59 -15.34 2.30 5.83
C CYS A 59 -14.83 3.74 5.64
N LEU A 60 -14.82 4.24 4.40
CA LEU A 60 -14.39 5.60 4.08
C LEU A 60 -15.37 6.64 4.62
N ASP A 61 -16.67 6.37 4.58
CA ASP A 61 -17.69 7.26 5.14
C ASP A 61 -17.52 7.39 6.67
N ALA A 62 -17.25 6.28 7.37
CA ALA A 62 -16.98 6.28 8.82
C ALA A 62 -15.65 6.96 9.16
N LEU A 63 -14.59 6.71 8.40
CA LEU A 63 -13.30 7.40 8.52
C LEU A 63 -13.46 8.92 8.32
N GLY A 64 -14.27 9.35 7.35
CA GLY A 64 -14.53 10.76 7.10
C GLY A 64 -15.15 11.50 8.29
N ARG A 65 -16.00 10.83 9.07
CA ARG A 65 -16.64 11.42 10.27
C ARG A 65 -15.63 11.67 11.39
N ILE A 66 -14.74 10.72 11.63
CA ILE A 66 -13.75 10.82 12.71
C ILE A 66 -12.54 11.67 12.33
N LYS A 67 -12.31 11.91 11.02
CA LYS A 67 -11.16 12.69 10.52
C LYS A 67 -11.00 14.04 11.21
N ASN A 68 -12.09 14.80 11.35
CA ASN A 68 -12.05 16.13 11.97
C ASN A 68 -11.69 16.05 13.45
N PHE A 69 -12.20 15.04 14.17
CA PHE A 69 -11.87 14.81 15.58
C PHE A 69 -10.40 14.46 15.77
N LEU A 70 -9.86 13.58 14.91
CA LEU A 70 -8.47 13.13 14.98
C LEU A 70 -7.45 14.24 14.67
N ARG A 71 -7.84 15.25 13.88
CA ARG A 71 -7.01 16.43 13.60
C ARG A 71 -6.88 17.38 14.80
N LEU A 72 -7.72 17.22 15.82
CA LEU A 72 -7.64 17.98 17.07
C LEU A 72 -6.71 17.31 18.10
N ASP A 73 -6.27 16.07 17.84
CA ASP A 73 -5.37 15.35 18.73
C ASP A 73 -3.91 15.77 18.51
N ILE A 74 -3.22 16.13 19.60
CA ILE A 74 -1.85 16.65 19.59
C ILE A 74 -0.84 15.65 19.01
N PHE A 75 -1.06 14.34 19.21
CA PHE A 75 -0.12 13.29 18.77
C PHE A 75 -0.44 12.79 17.37
N LEU A 76 -1.71 12.84 16.96
CA LEU A 76 -2.14 12.23 15.71
C LEU A 76 -2.27 13.22 14.56
N ALA A 77 -2.50 14.51 14.83
CA ALA A 77 -2.78 15.53 13.82
C ALA A 77 -1.82 15.50 12.62
N ASP A 78 -0.51 15.43 12.88
CA ASP A 78 0.54 15.44 11.86
C ASP A 78 0.57 14.17 11.00
N HIS A 79 0.02 13.06 11.51
CA HIS A 79 0.04 11.75 10.86
C HIS A 79 -1.29 11.35 10.22
N VAL A 80 -2.40 12.04 10.56
CA VAL A 80 -3.74 11.70 10.06
C VAL A 80 -3.79 11.67 8.54
N GLU A 81 -3.29 12.70 7.84
CA GLU A 81 -3.38 12.74 6.38
C GLU A 81 -2.59 11.60 5.72
N ALA A 82 -1.35 11.38 6.15
CA ALA A 82 -0.51 10.29 5.62
C ALA A 82 -1.09 8.89 5.91
N LEU A 83 -1.73 8.71 7.06
CA LEU A 83 -2.41 7.45 7.40
C LEU A 83 -3.65 7.24 6.53
N TYR A 84 -4.46 8.28 6.30
CA TYR A 84 -5.65 8.18 5.46
C TYR A 84 -5.32 7.89 4.01
N GLU A 85 -4.29 8.56 3.45
CA GLU A 85 -3.78 8.26 2.11
C GLU A 85 -3.33 6.80 2.01
N ARG A 86 -2.56 6.31 2.99
CA ARG A 86 -2.12 4.90 3.02
C ARG A 86 -3.28 3.92 3.10
N ILE A 87 -4.27 4.17 3.95
CA ILE A 87 -5.46 3.31 4.09
C ILE A 87 -6.23 3.28 2.76
N ARG A 88 -6.41 4.44 2.13
CA ARG A 88 -7.10 4.58 0.84
C ARG A 88 -6.37 3.84 -0.28
N MET A 89 -5.07 4.05 -0.42
CA MET A 89 -4.22 3.33 -1.37
C MET A 89 -4.32 1.81 -1.18
N LYS A 90 -4.27 1.35 0.08
CA LYS A 90 -4.39 -0.07 0.41
C LYS A 90 -5.76 -0.64 0.07
N ALA A 91 -6.82 0.10 0.37
CA ALA A 91 -8.19 -0.26 0.01
C ALA A 91 -8.34 -0.41 -1.52
N MET A 92 -7.79 0.51 -2.32
CA MET A 92 -7.81 0.42 -3.78
C MET A 92 -7.08 -0.82 -4.29
N CYS A 93 -5.91 -1.11 -3.75
CA CYS A 93 -5.15 -2.32 -4.10
C CYS A 93 -5.97 -3.58 -3.79
N GLN A 94 -6.50 -3.69 -2.57
CA GLN A 94 -7.29 -4.85 -2.14
C GLN A 94 -8.61 -5.00 -2.90
N TYR A 95 -9.28 -3.90 -3.23
CA TYR A 95 -10.48 -3.90 -4.06
C TYR A 95 -10.20 -4.52 -5.43
N PHE A 96 -9.03 -4.26 -6.01
CA PHE A 96 -8.67 -4.73 -7.34
C PHE A 96 -8.19 -6.20 -7.38
N VAL A 97 -7.65 -6.74 -6.28
CA VAL A 97 -7.10 -8.12 -6.21
C VAL A 97 -8.01 -9.20 -6.85
N PRO A 98 -9.33 -9.25 -6.60
CA PRO A 98 -10.17 -10.31 -7.17
C PRO A 98 -10.55 -10.11 -8.65
N TYR A 99 -10.27 -8.95 -9.26
CA TYR A 99 -10.73 -8.61 -10.60
C TYR A 99 -9.62 -8.74 -11.66
N VAL A 100 -9.96 -9.30 -12.81
CA VAL A 100 -9.09 -9.25 -14.01
C VAL A 100 -9.23 -7.91 -14.71
N CYS A 101 -10.45 -7.38 -14.80
CA CYS A 101 -10.75 -6.03 -15.23
C CYS A 101 -11.87 -5.47 -14.32
N ALA A 102 -11.73 -4.23 -13.86
CA ALA A 102 -12.67 -3.54 -13.00
C ALA A 102 -13.17 -2.26 -13.70
N ASP A 103 -14.45 -1.95 -13.53
CA ASP A 103 -15.07 -0.72 -14.04
C ASP A 103 -14.71 0.47 -13.13
N LEU A 104 -14.11 1.52 -13.71
CA LEU A 104 -13.70 2.71 -12.99
C LEU A 104 -14.88 3.50 -12.43
N LYS A 105 -16.06 3.46 -13.07
CA LYS A 105 -17.26 4.17 -12.58
C LYS A 105 -17.79 3.54 -11.30
N LEU A 106 -17.85 2.21 -11.27
CA LEU A 106 -18.26 1.46 -10.07
C LEU A 106 -17.24 1.65 -8.95
N MET A 107 -15.95 1.59 -9.28
CA MET A 107 -14.89 1.84 -8.31
C MET A 107 -14.97 3.27 -7.76
N ALA A 108 -15.15 4.28 -8.60
CA ALA A 108 -15.28 5.68 -8.20
C ALA A 108 -16.47 5.90 -7.25
N ALA A 109 -17.60 5.23 -7.51
CA ALA A 109 -18.77 5.27 -6.63
C ALA A 109 -18.47 4.68 -5.23
N VAL A 110 -17.71 3.59 -5.16
CA VAL A 110 -17.28 2.95 -3.89
C VAL A 110 -16.29 3.83 -3.14
N PHE A 111 -15.35 4.47 -3.85
CA PHE A 111 -14.29 5.29 -3.24
C PHE A 111 -14.68 6.75 -3.01
N ARG A 112 -15.94 7.12 -3.32
CA ARG A 112 -16.51 8.47 -3.14
C ARG A 112 -15.70 9.56 -3.84
N THR A 113 -15.21 9.28 -5.05
CA THR A 113 -14.42 10.25 -5.83
C THR A 113 -14.90 10.37 -7.26
N GLY A 114 -14.45 11.43 -7.94
CA GLY A 114 -14.60 11.55 -9.37
C GLY A 114 -13.81 10.48 -10.10
N VAL A 115 -14.26 10.13 -11.30
CA VAL A 115 -13.59 9.14 -12.16
C VAL A 115 -12.20 9.63 -12.57
N THR A 116 -12.07 10.92 -12.89
CA THR A 116 -10.79 11.56 -13.24
C THR A 116 -9.79 11.54 -12.08
N ASP A 117 -10.25 11.80 -10.86
CA ASP A 117 -9.40 11.80 -9.67
C ASP A 117 -8.95 10.37 -9.34
N LEU A 118 -9.88 9.41 -9.47
CA LEU A 118 -9.56 8.00 -9.31
C LEU A 118 -8.52 7.52 -10.33
N GLU A 119 -8.63 7.92 -11.60
CA GLU A 119 -7.63 7.60 -12.63
C GLU A 119 -6.24 8.11 -12.23
N ASN A 120 -6.14 9.34 -11.71
CA ASN A 120 -4.88 9.92 -11.25
C ASN A 120 -4.29 9.14 -10.06
N GLU A 121 -5.12 8.81 -9.06
CA GLU A 121 -4.71 8.01 -7.90
C GLU A 121 -4.22 6.61 -8.31
N LEU A 122 -4.95 5.95 -9.22
CA LEU A 122 -4.59 4.64 -9.76
C LEU A 122 -3.32 4.70 -10.61
N ALA A 123 -3.15 5.74 -11.43
CA ALA A 123 -1.94 5.94 -12.20
C ALA A 123 -0.70 6.07 -11.30
N GLU A 124 -0.82 6.77 -10.18
CA GLU A 124 0.26 6.86 -9.21
C GLU A 124 0.55 5.51 -8.54
N LEU A 125 -0.48 4.73 -8.20
CA LEU A 125 -0.34 3.38 -7.65
C LEU A 125 0.34 2.40 -8.62
N ILE A 126 0.01 2.50 -9.90
CA ILE A 126 0.66 1.71 -10.96
C ILE A 126 2.12 2.15 -11.11
N ARG A 127 2.39 3.46 -11.13
CA ARG A 127 3.76 4.01 -11.21
C ARG A 127 4.63 3.56 -10.03
N LYS A 128 4.09 3.55 -8.81
CA LYS A 128 4.76 3.05 -7.60
C LYS A 128 4.89 1.52 -7.57
N GLY A 129 4.22 0.81 -8.47
CA GLY A 129 4.27 -0.66 -8.57
C GLY A 129 3.39 -1.40 -7.58
N HIS A 130 2.48 -0.71 -6.88
CA HIS A 130 1.54 -1.33 -5.95
C HIS A 130 0.41 -2.07 -6.69
N ILE A 131 0.02 -1.59 -7.87
CA ILE A 131 -0.96 -2.23 -8.76
C ILE A 131 -0.27 -2.60 -10.06
N LYS A 132 -0.34 -3.89 -10.43
CA LYS A 132 0.12 -4.37 -11.74
C LYS A 132 -1.05 -4.38 -12.71
N GLY A 133 -1.34 -3.23 -13.30
CA GLY A 133 -2.47 -3.05 -14.21
C GLY A 133 -2.26 -1.93 -15.22
N ARG A 134 -3.19 -1.85 -16.17
CA ARG A 134 -3.28 -0.80 -17.18
C ARG A 134 -4.67 -0.18 -17.13
N ILE A 135 -4.70 1.15 -17.21
CA ILE A 135 -5.93 1.93 -17.32
C ILE A 135 -6.27 2.09 -18.80
N ASP A 136 -7.52 1.79 -19.15
CA ASP A 136 -8.14 2.08 -20.45
C ASP A 136 -9.16 3.19 -20.23
N SER A 137 -8.76 4.43 -20.53
CA SER A 137 -9.60 5.62 -20.33
C SER A 137 -10.72 5.75 -21.36
N GLU A 138 -10.65 5.09 -22.51
CA GLU A 138 -11.76 5.08 -23.47
C GLU A 138 -12.90 4.21 -22.95
N LYS A 139 -12.56 3.01 -22.47
CA LYS A 139 -13.55 2.06 -21.93
C LYS A 139 -13.85 2.26 -20.45
N GLN A 140 -13.07 3.10 -19.77
CA GLN A 140 -13.16 3.35 -18.33
C GLN A 140 -12.96 2.07 -17.51
N LEU A 141 -11.93 1.29 -17.87
CA LEU A 141 -11.60 0.01 -17.24
C LEU A 141 -10.17 0.01 -16.70
N LEU A 142 -9.99 -0.57 -15.51
CA LEU A 142 -8.68 -0.97 -14.99
C LEU A 142 -8.49 -2.47 -15.24
N CYS A 143 -7.52 -2.86 -16.05
CA CYS A 143 -7.24 -4.27 -16.36
C CYS A 143 -5.89 -4.73 -15.80
N SER A 144 -5.86 -5.94 -15.25
CA SER A 144 -4.68 -6.54 -14.65
C SER A 144 -3.67 -6.93 -15.73
N LEU A 145 -2.41 -6.58 -15.50
CA LEU A 145 -1.33 -6.96 -16.41
C LEU A 145 -0.86 -8.36 -16.03
N LYS A 146 -1.43 -9.40 -16.66
CA LYS A 146 -0.88 -10.76 -16.56
C LYS A 146 0.40 -10.84 -17.40
N VAL A 147 1.52 -10.54 -16.76
CA VAL A 147 2.83 -10.82 -17.37
C VAL A 147 3.13 -12.30 -17.15
N ASP A 148 3.53 -13.01 -18.21
CA ASP A 148 3.93 -14.41 -18.12
C ASP A 148 5.09 -14.55 -17.12
N PRO A 149 4.94 -15.36 -16.05
CA PRO A 149 6.00 -15.55 -15.06
C PRO A 149 7.29 -16.08 -15.68
N ARG A 150 7.21 -16.85 -16.78
CA ARG A 150 8.40 -17.36 -17.49
C ARG A 150 9.18 -16.22 -18.13
N TYR A 151 8.48 -15.30 -18.78
CA TYR A 151 9.09 -14.13 -19.40
C TYR A 151 9.75 -13.21 -18.36
N GLN A 152 9.09 -12.97 -17.22
CA GLN A 152 9.70 -12.20 -16.12
C GLN A 152 10.96 -12.86 -15.58
N THR A 153 10.89 -14.17 -15.32
CA THR A 153 12.05 -14.91 -14.78
C THR A 153 13.22 -14.85 -15.77
N PHE A 154 12.94 -15.07 -17.05
CA PHE A 154 13.94 -15.00 -18.11
C PHE A 154 14.56 -13.60 -18.26
N SER A 155 13.75 -12.55 -18.32
CA SER A 155 14.23 -11.17 -18.40
C SER A 155 15.06 -10.78 -17.18
N ASN A 156 14.64 -11.18 -15.97
CA ASN A 156 15.41 -10.95 -14.75
C ASN A 156 16.76 -11.68 -14.78
N THR A 157 16.80 -12.93 -15.25
CA THR A 157 18.06 -13.67 -15.38
C THR A 157 19.02 -13.00 -16.37
N LEU A 158 18.53 -12.48 -17.49
CA LEU A 158 19.36 -11.73 -18.45
C LEU A 158 19.95 -10.46 -17.82
N ASN A 159 19.15 -9.68 -17.10
CA ASN A 159 19.63 -8.49 -16.40
C ASN A 159 20.69 -8.82 -15.36
N ILE A 160 20.53 -9.93 -14.63
CA ILE A 160 21.53 -10.40 -13.65
C ILE A 160 22.83 -10.80 -14.36
N ILE A 161 22.74 -11.49 -15.49
CA ILE A 161 23.91 -11.90 -16.29
C ILE A 161 24.69 -10.66 -16.75
N ASP A 162 24.00 -9.64 -17.27
CA ASP A 162 24.65 -8.40 -17.71
C ASP A 162 25.34 -7.67 -16.56
N GLN A 163 24.69 -7.58 -15.40
CA GLN A 163 25.29 -6.98 -14.19
C GLN A 163 26.51 -7.78 -13.72
N CYS A 164 26.43 -9.10 -13.74
CA CYS A 164 27.56 -9.98 -13.41
C CYS A 164 28.71 -9.79 -14.38
N HIS A 165 28.44 -9.66 -15.67
CA HIS A 165 29.45 -9.42 -16.70
C HIS A 165 30.17 -8.08 -16.49
N GLN A 166 29.42 -7.00 -16.25
CA GLN A 166 29.99 -5.69 -15.94
C GLN A 166 30.85 -5.72 -14.66
N ARG A 167 30.38 -6.40 -13.61
CA ARG A 167 31.13 -6.56 -12.36
C ARG A 167 32.41 -7.37 -12.55
N LEU A 168 32.36 -8.44 -13.34
CA LEU A 168 33.52 -9.28 -13.64
C LEU A 168 34.57 -8.48 -14.43
N GLN A 169 34.16 -7.74 -15.46
CA GLN A 169 35.06 -6.87 -16.22
C GLN A 169 35.72 -5.83 -15.33
N ALA A 170 34.95 -5.14 -14.47
CA ALA A 170 35.49 -4.18 -13.52
C ALA A 170 36.49 -4.82 -12.53
N ALA A 171 36.20 -6.03 -12.04
CA ALA A 171 37.08 -6.77 -11.14
C ALA A 171 38.39 -7.21 -11.82
N ILE A 172 38.32 -7.69 -13.06
CA ILE A 172 39.49 -8.07 -13.87
C ILE A 172 40.35 -6.84 -14.14
N LEU A 173 39.76 -5.72 -14.56
CA LEU A 173 40.47 -4.46 -14.79
C LEU A 173 41.16 -3.98 -13.51
N ARG A 174 40.45 -4.01 -12.37
CA ARG A 174 41.02 -3.66 -11.06
C ARG A 174 42.18 -4.57 -10.68
N SER A 175 42.06 -5.88 -10.85
CA SER A 175 43.13 -6.84 -10.58
C SER A 175 44.38 -6.56 -11.43
N ASN A 176 44.19 -6.25 -12.72
CA ASN A 176 45.27 -5.89 -13.62
C ASN A 176 45.98 -4.58 -13.24
N LEU A 177 45.23 -3.56 -12.82
CA LEU A 177 45.78 -2.29 -12.35
C LEU A 177 46.61 -2.47 -11.07
N ILE A 178 46.10 -3.22 -10.10
CA ILE A 178 46.81 -3.57 -8.85
C ILE A 178 48.11 -4.33 -9.17
N ARG A 179 48.03 -5.34 -10.04
CA ARG A 179 49.20 -6.14 -10.44
C ARG A 179 50.30 -5.30 -11.11
N ARG A 180 49.93 -4.24 -11.81
CA ARG A 180 50.88 -3.29 -12.45
C ARG A 180 51.33 -2.16 -11.53
N GLY A 181 50.98 -2.20 -10.24
CA GLY A 181 51.41 -1.20 -9.25
C GLY A 181 50.63 0.12 -9.30
N TYR A 182 49.54 0.21 -10.07
CA TYR A 182 48.66 1.37 -10.09
C TYR A 182 47.65 1.28 -8.94
N THR A 183 48.13 1.35 -7.70
CA THR A 183 47.28 1.56 -6.52
C THR A 183 47.26 3.06 -6.23
N ARG A 184 46.07 3.67 -6.10
CA ARG A 184 45.98 5.04 -5.55
C ARG A 184 46.46 4.98 -4.10
N GLY A 185 47.68 5.46 -3.86
CA GLY A 185 48.09 5.92 -2.54
C GLY A 185 47.21 7.11 -2.18
N TRP A 186 46.37 6.94 -1.17
CA TRP A 186 45.74 8.06 -0.50
C TRP A 186 46.81 8.67 0.41
N HIS A 187 47.47 9.71 -0.08
CA HIS A 187 48.09 10.72 0.78
C HIS A 187 47.08 11.83 1.03
#